data_AF-A0A2V8UMK9-F1
#
_entry.id   AF-A0A2V8UMK9-F1
#
_cell.length_a   1.000
_cell.length_b   1.000
_cell.length_c   1.000
_cell.angle_alpha   90.00
_cell.angle_beta   90.00
_cell.angle_gamma   90.00
#
_symmetry.space_group_name_H-M   'P 1'
#
loop_
_entity.id
_entity.type
_entity.pdbx_description
1 polymer ?
#
loop_
_entity_poly.entity_id
_entity_poly.type
_entity_poly.pdbx_seq_one_letter_code
_entity_poly.pdbx_strand_id
1 'polypeptide(L)' 'DNSATFLGRKLHGNYQDEMGNRFNTRIEGTRIQHTMGPVSIQMYDQFRLILRIETTVVNVSFFKHYREVE' A
#
# COMPACT_ATOMS: atom_id res chain seq x y z
N ASP A 1 -8.26 17.51 4.15
CA ASP A 1 -8.97 16.44 3.42
C ASP A 1 -8.16 15.15 3.31
N ASN A 2 -7.83 14.55 4.46
CA ASN A 2 -7.19 13.23 4.49
C ASN A 2 -8.28 12.17 4.32
N SER A 3 -8.78 12.02 3.09
CA SER A 3 -9.61 10.86 2.77
C SER A 3 -8.76 9.61 3.01
N ALA A 4 -9.13 8.79 4.00
CA ALA A 4 -8.49 7.52 4.28
C ALA A 4 -8.70 6.62 3.05
N THR A 5 -7.75 6.68 2.13
CA THR A 5 -7.75 5.97 0.87
C THR A 5 -6.51 5.11 0.80
N PHE A 6 -6.71 3.85 0.42
CA PHE A 6 -5.62 2.92 0.14
C PHE A 6 -5.70 2.57 -1.33
N LEU A 7 -4.62 2.83 -2.09
CA LEU A 7 -4.59 2.67 -3.54
C LEU A 7 -5.76 3.36 -4.26
N GLY A 8 -6.17 4.55 -3.79
CA GLY A 8 -7.27 5.32 -4.36
C GLY A 8 -8.67 4.75 -4.09
N ARG A 9 -8.80 3.68 -3.28
CA ARG A 9 -10.09 3.12 -2.87
C ARG A 9 -10.50 3.65 -1.50
N LYS A 10 -11.79 3.95 -1.33
CA LYS A 10 -12.37 4.29 -0.03
C LYS A 10 -12.27 3.09 0.89
N LEU A 11 -11.74 3.30 2.08
CA LEU A 11 -11.65 2.25 3.08
C LEU A 11 -13.01 1.88 3.65
N HIS A 12 -13.10 0.62 4.07
CA HIS A 12 -14.21 0.15 4.88
C HIS A 12 -14.12 0.81 6.26
N GLY A 13 -15.22 1.42 6.73
CA GLY A 13 -15.24 2.11 8.03
C GLY A 13 -15.02 1.23 9.26
N ASN A 14 -14.89 -0.08 9.08
CA ASN A 14 -14.63 -1.04 10.17
C ASN A 14 -13.13 -1.33 10.34
N TYR A 15 -12.27 -0.74 9.49
CA TYR A 15 -10.83 -0.89 9.63
C TYR A 15 -10.32 -0.03 10.79
N GLN A 16 -9.71 -0.65 11.80
CA GLN A 16 -9.30 0.00 13.04
C GLN A 16 -7.78 0.16 13.18
N ASP A 17 -7.00 -0.44 12.28
CA ASP A 17 -5.54 -0.39 12.35
C ASP A 17 -4.98 0.90 11.77
N GLU A 18 -3.68 1.14 11.97
CA GLU A 18 -3.00 2.31 11.43
C GLU A 18 -2.97 2.31 9.90
N MET A 19 -3.18 3.49 9.32
CA MET A 19 -3.11 3.73 7.88
C MET A 19 -2.26 4.94 7.55
N GLY A 20 -1.47 4.80 6.49
CA GLY A 20 -0.62 5.87 6.01
C GLY A 20 -0.59 5.93 4.48
N ASN A 21 -0.54 7.15 3.95
CA ASN A 21 -0.20 7.42 2.57
C ASN A 21 0.91 8.47 2.56
N ARG A 22 2.04 8.15 1.90
CA ARG A 22 3.17 9.05 1.75
C ARG A 22 3.57 9.14 0.28
N PHE A 23 3.26 10.26 -0.34
CA PHE A 23 3.74 10.64 -1.66
C PHE A 23 5.01 11.49 -1.54
N ASN A 24 6.00 11.24 -2.40
CA ASN A 24 7.26 11.98 -2.44
C ASN A 24 7.78 12.10 -3.88
N THR A 25 8.29 13.27 -4.25
CA THR A 25 8.93 13.53 -5.54
C THR A 25 10.42 13.75 -5.32
N ARG A 26 11.26 13.01 -6.05
CA ARG A 26 12.71 13.04 -5.97
C ARG A 26 13.32 13.23 -7.35
N ILE A 27 14.62 13.52 -7.42
CA ILE A 27 15.36 13.64 -8.69
C ILE A 27 15.24 12.35 -9.51
N GLU A 28 15.25 11.19 -8.86
CA GLU A 28 15.16 9.87 -9.48
C GLU A 28 13.75 9.50 -9.97
N GLY A 29 12.71 10.25 -9.57
CA GLY A 29 11.33 9.94 -9.89
C GLY A 29 10.35 10.18 -8.75
N THR A 30 9.13 9.68 -8.90
CA THR A 30 8.09 9.79 -7.87
C THR A 30 7.91 8.48 -7.12
N ARG A 31 7.58 8.57 -5.83
CA ARG A 31 7.26 7.43 -4.99
C ARG A 31 5.98 7.67 -4.25
N ILE A 32 5.10 6.67 -4.23
CA ILE A 32 3.99 6.60 -3.29
C ILE A 32 4.13 5.36 -2.41
N GLN A 33 3.95 5.52 -1.12
CA GLN A 33 3.90 4.44 -0.15
C GLN A 33 2.55 4.44 0.53
N HIS A 34 1.89 3.29 0.52
CA HIS A 34 0.72 3.05 1.34
C HIS A 34 1.06 2.02 2.42
N THR A 35 0.64 2.29 3.66
CA THR A 35 0.78 1.39 4.81
C THR A 35 -0.57 1.09 5.39
N MET A 36 -0.81 -0.16 5.75
CA MET A 36 -2.05 -0.69 6.31
C MET A 36 -1.69 -1.71 7.40
N GLY A 37 -1.69 -1.31 8.66
CA GLY A 37 -1.26 -2.18 9.77
C GLY A 37 0.13 -2.78 9.50
N PRO A 38 0.30 -4.12 9.51
CA PRO A 38 1.58 -4.79 9.32
C PRO A 38 2.02 -4.92 7.85
N VAL A 39 1.30 -4.30 6.90
CA VAL A 39 1.58 -4.40 5.47
C VAL A 39 1.87 -3.04 4.84
N SER A 40 2.70 -3.05 3.80
CA SER A 40 2.97 -1.87 3.02
C SER A 40 3.18 -2.19 1.54
N ILE A 41 2.84 -1.22 0.70
CA ILE A 41 3.12 -1.24 -0.74
C ILE A 41 3.81 0.07 -1.10
N GLN A 42 4.91 -0.03 -1.83
CA GLN A 42 5.69 1.09 -2.33
C GLN A 42 5.74 1.01 -3.85
N MET A 43 5.27 2.07 -4.51
CA MET A 43 5.34 2.20 -5.96
C MET A 43 6.30 3.32 -6.30
N TYR A 44 7.25 3.01 -7.17
CA TYR A 44 8.24 3.93 -7.68
C TYR A 44 8.01 4.09 -9.18
N ASP A 45 7.89 5.33 -9.60
CA ASP A 45 7.90 5.71 -11.00
C ASP A 45 9.23 6.39 -11.31
N GLN A 46 10.12 5.67 -11.98
CA GLN A 46 11.40 6.18 -12.44
C GLN A 46 11.19 6.86 -13.80
N PHE A 47 11.06 8.19 -13.76
CA PHE A 47 10.93 9.06 -14.93
C PHE A 47 9.79 8.71 -15.91
N ARG A 48 8.68 8.11 -15.44
CA ARG A 48 7.58 7.62 -16.31
C ARG A 48 7.99 6.53 -17.29
N LEU A 49 9.13 5.87 -17.03
CA LEU A 49 9.67 4.81 -17.88
C LEU A 49 9.52 3.44 -17.22
N ILE A 50 9.79 3.37 -15.92
CA ILE A 50 9.80 2.10 -15.19
C ILE A 50 8.95 2.24 -13.94
N LEU A 51 7.94 1.38 -13.84
CA LEU A 51 7.17 1.18 -12.62
C LEU A 51 7.77 0.02 -11.84
N ARG A 52 8.27 0.30 -10.63
CA ARG A 52 8.66 -0.73 -9.66
C ARG A 52 7.66 -0.77 -8.53
N ILE A 53 7.12 -1.96 -8.25
CA ILE A 53 6.21 -2.20 -7.14
C ILE A 53 6.90 -3.12 -6.15
N GLU A 54 6.96 -2.69 -4.89
CA GLU A 54 7.49 -3.45 -3.77
C GLU A 54 6.39 -3.61 -2.72
N THR A 55 6.25 -4.82 -2.19
CA THR A 55 5.26 -5.16 -1.16
C THR A 55 5.94 -5.82 0.02
N THR A 56 5.65 -5.34 1.23
CA THR A 56 6.19 -5.89 2.47
C THR A 56 5.04 -6.30 3.36
N VAL A 57 5.09 -7.54 3.85
CA VAL A 57 4.08 -8.12 4.75
C VAL A 57 4.82 -8.70 5.93
N VAL A 58 4.71 -8.05 7.09
CA VAL A 58 5.38 -8.51 8.32
C VAL A 58 4.67 -9.75 8.90
N ASN A 59 3.34 -9.78 8.81
CA ASN A 59 2.52 -10.91 9.25
C ASN A 59 1.57 -11.35 8.14
N VAL A 60 1.83 -12.51 7.54
CA VAL A 60 1.04 -13.04 6.41
C VAL A 60 -0.38 -13.39 6.84
N SER A 61 -0.59 -13.75 8.11
CA SER A 61 -1.90 -14.06 8.69
C SER A 61 -2.83 -12.85 8.76
N PHE A 62 -2.32 -11.63 8.52
CA PHE A 62 -3.12 -10.41 8.41
C PHE A 62 -4.17 -10.52 7.30
N PHE A 63 -3.80 -11.11 6.16
CA PHE A 63 -4.74 -11.32 5.06
C PHE A 63 -5.53 -12.60 5.28
N LYS A 64 -6.86 -12.46 5.35
CA LYS A 64 -7.76 -13.61 5.25
C LYS A 64 -7.70 -14.13 3.82
N HIS A 65 -6.96 -15.21 3.60
CA HIS A 65 -6.96 -15.93 2.34
C HIS A 65 -8.04 -17.00 2.36
N TYR A 66 -8.91 -17.01 1.35
CA TYR A 66 -9.72 -18.19 1.09
C TYR A 66 -8.82 -19.22 0.40
N ARG A 67 -8.74 -20.44 0.93
CA ARG A 67 -8.07 -21.55 0.26
C ARG A 67 -8.99 -22.76 0.26
N GLU A 68 -9.00 -23.47 -0.85
CA GLU A 68 -9.56 -24.82 -0.91
C GLU A 68 -8.57 -25.78 -0.23
N VAL A 69 -9.11 -26.71 0.56
CA VAL A 69 -8.33 -27.72 1.30
C VAL A 69 -8.93 -29.06 0.91
N GLU A 70 -8.09 -29.95 0.36
CA GLU A 70 -8.42 -31.35 0.09
C GLU A 70 -8.37 -32.19 1.38
#